data_AF-A0A846PD76-F1
#
_entry.id   AF-A0A846PD76-F1
#
_cell.length_a   1.000
_cell.length_b   1.000
_cell.length_c   1.000
_cell.angle_alpha   90.00
_cell.angle_beta   90.00
_cell.angle_gamma   90.00
#
_symmetry.space_group_name_H-M   'P 1'
#
loop_
_entity.id
_entity.type
_entity.pdbx_description
1 polymer ?
#
loop_
_entity_poly.entity_id
_entity_poly.type
_entity_poly.pdbx_seq_one_letter_code
_entity_poly.pdbx_strand_id
1 'polypeptide(L)'
;ILDEFGEKMSLRVDLNRPDVGLGVEVRNDEAFVYSDVIDGAGGMPLGTQPRVVGLLSGGIDSAVACWMVMKRGCPVAPVYFDNTPFTDE
;
A
#
# COMPACT_ATOMS: atom_id res chain seq x y z
N ILE A 1 8.89 -15.73 -27.83
CA ILE A 1 8.11 -16.38 -26.74
C ILE A 1 6.98 -17.22 -27.32
N LEU A 2 5.94 -16.63 -27.92
CA LEU A 2 4.83 -17.42 -28.46
C LEU A 2 5.26 -18.32 -29.62
N ASP A 3 6.14 -17.84 -30.49
CA ASP A 3 6.66 -18.66 -31.60
C ASP A 3 7.51 -19.85 -31.13
N GLU A 4 8.12 -19.76 -29.95
CA GLU A 4 9.07 -20.76 -29.44
C GLU A 4 8.44 -21.71 -28.40
N PHE A 5 7.54 -21.19 -27.56
CA PHE A 5 6.94 -21.92 -26.44
C PHE A 5 5.42 -22.09 -26.57
N GLY A 6 4.78 -21.42 -27.54
CA GLY A 6 3.32 -21.37 -27.68
C GLY A 6 2.67 -22.73 -27.77
N GLU A 7 3.13 -23.59 -28.68
CA GLU A 7 2.58 -24.94 -28.84
C GLU A 7 2.94 -25.87 -27.68
N LYS A 8 4.22 -25.83 -27.24
CA LYS A 8 4.73 -26.72 -26.18
C LYS A 8 4.05 -26.48 -24.83
N MET A 9 3.67 -25.24 -24.56
CA MET A 9 3.09 -24.82 -23.29
C MET A 9 1.64 -24.34 -23.42
N SER A 10 1.01 -24.54 -24.59
CA SER A 10 -0.37 -24.12 -24.88
C SER A 10 -0.65 -22.65 -24.56
N LEU A 11 0.32 -21.76 -24.85
CA LEU A 11 0.19 -20.32 -24.57
C LEU A 11 -0.58 -19.61 -25.69
N ARG A 12 -1.42 -18.64 -25.30
CA ARG A 12 -2.16 -17.77 -26.22
C ARG A 12 -2.27 -16.37 -25.63
N VAL A 13 -2.43 -15.37 -26.50
CA VAL A 13 -2.75 -14.00 -26.10
C VAL A 13 -4.25 -13.85 -25.87
N ASP A 14 -4.62 -13.39 -24.67
CA ASP A 14 -5.95 -12.87 -24.35
C ASP A 14 -5.79 -11.43 -23.81
N LEU A 15 -6.31 -10.45 -24.55
CA LEU A 15 -6.23 -9.04 -24.17
C LEU A 15 -7.39 -8.60 -23.26
N ASN A 16 -8.43 -9.42 -23.10
CA ASN A 16 -9.58 -9.13 -22.26
C ASN A 16 -9.41 -9.70 -20.86
N ARG A 17 -8.91 -10.94 -20.76
CA ARG A 17 -8.79 -11.68 -19.50
C ARG A 17 -7.52 -12.55 -19.48
N PRO A 18 -6.33 -11.95 -19.42
CA PRO A 18 -5.08 -12.70 -19.32
C PRO A 18 -4.96 -13.42 -17.96
N ASP A 19 -4.45 -14.66 -17.96
CA ASP A 19 -4.07 -15.37 -16.74
C ASP A 19 -2.82 -14.77 -16.08
N VAL A 20 -1.91 -14.23 -16.90
CA VAL A 20 -0.69 -13.53 -16.48
C VAL A 20 -0.50 -12.29 -17.35
N GLY A 21 -0.33 -11.14 -16.72
CA GLY A 21 0.10 -9.92 -17.40
C GLY A 21 1.62 -9.82 -17.40
N LEU A 22 2.25 -9.59 -18.54
CA LEU A 22 3.68 -9.26 -18.62
C LEU A 22 3.83 -7.77 -18.91
N GLY A 23 4.25 -7.01 -17.89
CA GLY A 23 4.62 -5.61 -18.03
C GLY A 23 6.07 -5.47 -18.46
N VAL A 24 6.32 -4.51 -19.37
CA VAL A 24 7.67 -4.14 -19.79
C VAL A 24 7.78 -2.63 -19.67
N GLU A 25 8.66 -2.17 -18.78
CA GLU A 25 8.97 -0.76 -18.61
C GLU A 25 10.36 -0.47 -19.18
N VAL A 26 10.43 0.37 -20.21
CA VAL A 26 11.69 0.76 -20.86
C VAL A 26 12.11 2.13 -20.34
N ARG A 27 13.30 2.22 -19.74
CA ARG A 27 13.89 3.47 -19.24
C ARG A 27 15.33 3.59 -19.72
N ASN A 28 15.63 4.63 -20.50
CA ASN A 28 16.93 4.82 -21.15
C ASN A 28 17.34 3.56 -21.94
N ASP A 29 18.49 2.98 -21.61
CA ASP A 29 19.05 1.79 -22.25
C ASP A 29 18.68 0.48 -21.53
N GLU A 30 17.75 0.52 -20.57
CA GLU A 30 17.34 -0.64 -19.76
C GLU A 30 15.85 -0.97 -19.90
N ALA A 31 15.52 -2.26 -19.80
CA ALA A 31 14.15 -2.76 -19.78
C ALA A 31 13.88 -3.58 -18.52
N PHE A 32 12.85 -3.20 -17.78
CA PHE A 32 12.37 -3.89 -16.59
C PHE A 32 11.14 -4.73 -16.97
N VAL A 33 11.24 -6.05 -16.83
CA VAL A 33 10.16 -7.00 -17.13
C VAL A 33 9.58 -7.51 -15.82
N TYR A 34 8.26 -7.46 -15.68
CA TYR A 34 7.56 -7.89 -14.46
C TYR A 34 6.24 -8.60 -14.78
N SER A 35 5.84 -9.53 -13.92
CA SER A 35 4.56 -10.26 -13.99
C SER A 35 3.51 -9.72 -13.03
N ASP A 36 3.95 -9.06 -11.96
CA ASP A 36 3.13 -8.70 -10.82
C ASP A 36 3.31 -7.23 -10.46
N VAL A 37 2.20 -6.59 -10.09
CA VAL A 37 2.19 -5.25 -9.52
C VAL A 37 1.51 -5.36 -8.16
N ILE A 38 2.26 -5.04 -7.11
CA ILE A 38 1.76 -5.12 -5.74
C ILE A 38 1.28 -3.74 -5.32
N ASP A 39 -0.02 -3.61 -5.05
CA ASP A 39 -0.58 -2.37 -4.53
C ASP A 39 -0.01 -2.07 -3.14
N GLY A 40 0.67 -0.93 -3.03
CA GLY A 40 1.15 -0.43 -1.75
C GLY A 40 0.02 0.14 -0.90
N ALA A 41 0.36 0.62 0.30
CA ALA A 41 -0.63 1.26 1.18
C ALA A 41 -1.34 2.46 0.51
N GLY A 42 -0.69 3.13 -0.46
CA GLY A 42 -1.17 4.33 -1.12
C GLY A 42 -1.17 5.55 -0.20
N GLY A 43 -1.84 6.63 -0.60
CA GLY A 43 -1.87 7.87 0.16
C GLY A 43 -0.68 8.79 -0.12
N MET A 44 -0.37 9.68 0.83
CA MET A 44 0.74 10.62 0.71
C MET A 44 1.95 10.16 1.54
N PRO A 45 3.19 10.44 1.10
CA PRO A 45 4.38 10.15 1.90
C PRO A 45 4.31 10.80 3.28
N LEU A 46 4.62 10.05 4.32
CA LEU A 46 4.58 10.54 5.70
C LEU A 46 5.57 11.69 5.90
N GLY A 47 5.10 12.79 6.48
CA GLY A 47 5.90 14.00 6.68
C GLY A 47 5.75 15.06 5.58
N THR A 48 5.01 14.76 4.50
CA THR A 48 4.63 15.78 3.50
C THR A 48 3.62 16.79 4.03
N GLN A 49 2.90 16.45 5.09
CA GLN A 49 2.00 17.33 5.82
C GLN A 49 2.51 17.62 7.23
N PRO A 50 2.07 18.72 7.87
CA PRO A 50 2.45 19.05 9.24
C PRO A 50 2.11 17.93 10.25
N ARG A 51 2.89 17.87 11.33
CA ARG A 51 2.64 16.95 12.45
C ARG A 51 1.38 17.36 13.20
N VAL A 52 0.58 16.38 13.62
CA VAL A 52 -0.64 16.56 14.42
C VAL A 52 -0.60 15.74 15.70
N VAL A 53 -1.40 16.12 16.69
CA VAL A 53 -1.63 15.31 17.89
C VAL A 53 -2.84 14.40 17.65
N GLY A 54 -2.70 13.11 17.95
CA GLY A 54 -3.78 12.14 17.88
C GLY A 54 -4.11 11.62 19.27
N LEU A 55 -5.37 11.72 19.69
CA LEU A 55 -5.84 11.10 20.93
C LEU A 55 -5.94 9.61 20.70
N LEU A 56 -5.10 8.85 21.39
CA LEU A 56 -5.13 7.40 21.37
C LEU A 56 -5.89 6.92 22.62
N SER A 57 -6.75 5.94 22.44
CA SER A 57 -7.48 5.25 23.51
C SER A 57 -7.22 3.74 23.43
N GLY A 58 -7.68 2.98 24.42
CA GLY A 58 -7.65 1.51 24.37
C GLY A 58 -8.55 0.90 23.28
N GLY A 59 -9.45 1.69 22.69
CA GLY A 59 -10.35 1.28 21.62
C GLY A 59 -9.70 1.35 20.23
N ILE A 60 -10.16 0.47 19.32
CA ILE A 60 -9.61 0.33 17.96
C ILE A 60 -9.79 1.59 17.09
N ASP A 61 -10.85 2.36 17.34
CA ASP A 61 -11.23 3.51 16.51
C ASP A 61 -10.15 4.58 16.47
N SER A 62 -9.51 4.84 17.62
CA SER A 62 -8.48 5.86 17.74
C SER A 62 -7.22 5.49 16.95
N ALA A 63 -6.84 4.20 16.94
CA ALA A 63 -5.73 3.68 16.16
C ALA A 63 -6.03 3.76 14.65
N VAL A 64 -7.24 3.39 14.23
CA VAL A 64 -7.67 3.51 12.83
C VAL A 64 -7.72 4.96 12.37
N ALA A 65 -8.21 5.87 13.22
CA ALA A 65 -8.19 7.31 12.96
C ALA A 65 -6.76 7.84 12.75
N CYS A 66 -5.83 7.47 13.64
CA CYS A 66 -4.42 7.82 13.50
C CYS A 66 -3.84 7.29 12.18
N TRP A 67 -4.13 6.04 11.81
CA TRP A 67 -3.70 5.44 10.54
C TRP A 67 -4.25 6.21 9.32
N MET A 68 -5.54 6.54 9.30
CA MET A 68 -6.16 7.28 8.20
C MET A 68 -5.57 8.69 8.03
N VAL A 69 -5.14 9.32 9.13
CA VAL A 69 -4.45 10.61 9.11
C VAL A 69 -3.00 10.47 8.61
N MET A 70 -2.28 9.44 9.06
CA MET A 70 -0.94 9.14 8.54
C MET A 70 -0.96 8.81 7.05
N LYS A 71 -2.01 8.14 6.55
CA LYS A 71 -2.23 7.89 5.11
C LYS A 71 -2.39 9.18 4.29
N ARG A 72 -2.72 10.30 4.95
CA ARG A 72 -2.74 11.64 4.36
C ARG A 72 -1.42 12.39 4.56
N GLY A 73 -0.34 11.72 4.91
CA GLY A 73 1.00 12.32 4.98
C GLY A 73 1.29 13.08 6.28
N CYS A 74 0.37 13.12 7.25
CA CYS A 74 0.58 13.79 8.53
C CYS A 74 1.24 12.85 9.55
N PRO A 75 2.44 13.15 10.08
CA PRO A 75 2.96 12.45 11.25
C PRO A 75 2.05 12.66 12.45
N VAL A 76 1.71 11.58 13.16
CA VAL A 76 0.87 11.66 14.37
C VAL A 76 1.77 11.54 15.61
N ALA A 77 1.63 12.48 16.54
CA ALA A 77 2.11 12.35 17.91
C ALA A 77 0.97 11.81 18.77
N PRO A 78 0.97 10.50 19.14
CA PRO A 78 -0.10 9.92 19.93
C PRO A 78 -0.05 10.42 21.37
N VAL A 79 -1.20 10.71 21.95
CA VAL A 79 -1.37 11.06 23.36
C VAL A 79 -2.45 10.16 23.94
N TYR A 80 -2.10 9.44 24.99
CA TYR A 80 -3.00 8.62 25.79
C TYR A 80 -3.16 9.27 27.16
N PHE A 81 -4.40 9.27 27.67
CA PHE A 81 -4.71 9.74 29.01
C PHE A 81 -5.02 8.51 29.87
N ASP A 82 -4.21 8.32 30.92
CA ASP A 82 -4.44 7.33 31.96
C ASP A 82 -4.98 8.05 33.20
N ASN A 83 -6.19 7.72 33.61
CA ASN A 83 -6.85 8.30 34.76
C ASN A 83 -6.88 7.37 35.98
N THR A 84 -6.11 6.27 35.96
CA THR A 84 -6.01 5.35 37.11
C THR A 84 -5.57 6.10 38.38
N PRO A 85 -6.22 5.90 39.54
CA PRO A 85 -7.28 4.92 39.85
C PRO A 85 -8.70 5.51 39.84
N PHE A 86 -8.94 6.64 39.20
CA PHE A 86 -10.24 7.33 39.22
C PHE A 86 -11.24 6.74 38.23
N THR A 87 -10.78 5.91 37.29
CA THR A 87 -11.57 5.16 36.31
C THR A 87 -10.95 3.78 36.09
N ASP A 88 -11.78 2.78 35.77
CA ASP A 88 -11.33 1.41 35.41
C ASP A 88 -11.00 1.26 33.91
N GLU A 89 -10.82 2.38 33.20
CA GLU A 89 -10.41 2.50 31.80
C GLU A 89 -9.37 3.61 31.61
#